data_AF-A0A382FMQ5-F1
#
_entry.id   AF-A0A382FMQ5-F1
#
_cell.length_a   1.000
_cell.length_b   1.000
_cell.length_c   1.000
_cell.angle_alpha   90.00
_cell.angle_beta   90.00
_cell.angle_gamma   90.00
#
_symmetry.space_group_name_H-M   'P 1'
#
loop_
_entity.id
_entity.type
_entity.pdbx_description
1 polymer ?
#
loop_
_entity_poly.entity_id
_entity_poly.type
_entity_poly.pdbx_seq_one_letter_code
_entity_poly.pdbx_strand_id
1 'polypeptide(L)' 'MVVLKSPVNIYEQHLESNDTNYTPLTPLSFIARTSRIYPNLTAVVHGDRKYSWTETYERARRLASSLKAKGVRKGDK' A
#
# COMPACT_ATOMS: atom_id res chain seq x y z
N MET A 1 41.06 -24.95 13.44
CA MET A 1 40.38 -24.70 12.15
C MET A 1 39.69 -23.35 12.25
N VAL A 2 40.30 -22.29 11.71
CA VAL A 2 39.74 -20.93 11.72
C VAL A 2 38.98 -20.76 10.40
N VAL A 3 37.66 -20.63 10.47
CA VAL A 3 36.85 -20.28 9.30
C VAL A 3 37.09 -18.80 9.02
N LEU A 4 37.87 -18.50 7.98
CA LEU A 4 37.97 -17.15 7.44
C LEU A 4 36.60 -16.79 6.86
N LYS A 5 35.88 -15.86 7.49
CA LYS A 5 34.69 -15.25 6.90
C LYS A 5 35.11 -14.57 5.59
N SER A 6 34.51 -14.97 4.47
CA SER A 6 34.65 -14.26 3.20
C SER A 6 34.34 -12.76 3.39
N PRO A 7 35.05 -11.85 2.69
CA PRO A 7 34.75 -10.43 2.76
C PRO A 7 33.29 -10.21 2.34
N VAL A 8 32.57 -9.42 3.13
CA VAL A 8 31.14 -9.13 2.89
C VAL A 8 30.99 -8.52 1.50
N ASN A 9 30.08 -9.04 0.69
CA ASN A 9 29.81 -8.55 -0.66
C ASN A 9 29.34 -7.08 -0.60
N ILE A 10 29.94 -6.18 -1.39
CA ILE A 10 29.56 -4.76 -1.43
C ILE A 10 28.08 -4.52 -1.76
N TYR A 11 27.44 -5.45 -2.48
CA TYR A 11 26.02 -5.39 -2.81
C TYR A 11 25.10 -5.85 -1.67
N GLU A 12 25.66 -6.26 -0.54
CA GLU A 12 24.92 -6.73 0.64
C GLU A 12 25.21 -5.89 1.89
N GLN A 13 26.05 -4.87 1.78
CA GLN A 13 26.40 -3.96 2.87
C GLN A 13 25.45 -2.76 2.91
N HIS A 14 25.03 -2.35 4.12
CA HIS A 14 24.22 -1.14 4.36
C HIS A 14 22.85 -1.11 3.65
N LEU A 15 22.33 -2.27 3.27
CA LEU A 15 21.01 -2.41 2.63
C LEU A 15 19.93 -2.87 3.62
N GLU A 16 20.25 -2.98 4.90
CA GLU A 16 19.28 -3.25 5.93
C GLU A 16 18.12 -2.26 5.90
N SER A 17 16.94 -2.77 6.24
CA SER A 17 15.75 -1.96 6.37
C SER A 17 15.95 -0.94 7.49
N ASN A 18 15.72 0.33 7.19
CA ASN A 18 15.85 1.47 8.08
C ASN A 18 14.69 2.44 7.83
N ASP A 19 14.55 3.47 8.66
CA ASP A 19 13.45 4.43 8.57
C ASP A 19 13.39 5.20 7.24
N THR A 20 14.48 5.22 6.47
CA THR A 20 14.54 5.91 5.17
C THR A 20 14.08 5.01 4.01
N ASN A 21 14.34 3.69 4.07
CA ASN A 21 13.97 2.73 3.01
C ASN A 21 12.77 1.85 3.37
N TYR A 22 12.25 1.94 4.60
CA TYR A 22 11.10 1.19 5.07
C TYR A 22 9.89 2.10 5.24
N THR A 23 8.75 1.66 4.71
CA THR A 23 7.45 2.21 5.08
C THR A 23 6.44 1.08 4.99
N PRO A 24 5.61 0.86 6.03
CA PRO A 24 4.63 -0.21 5.99
C PRO A 24 3.64 0.00 4.84
N LEU A 25 3.40 -1.07 4.07
CA LEU A 25 2.35 -1.09 3.06
C LEU A 25 1.00 -1.18 3.75
N THR A 26 0.38 -0.03 4.01
CA THR A 26 -0.97 0.05 4.56
C THR A 26 -2.01 -0.15 3.45
N PRO A 27 -3.25 -0.58 3.77
CA PRO A 27 -4.33 -0.62 2.80
C PRO A 27 -4.56 0.73 2.10
N LEU A 28 -4.37 1.85 2.84
CA LEU A 28 -4.51 3.21 2.32
C LEU A 28 -3.41 3.57 1.31
N SER A 29 -2.15 3.27 1.62
CA SER A 29 -1.03 3.55 0.70
C SER A 29 -1.05 2.62 -0.51
N PHE A 30 -1.48 1.36 -0.32
CA PHE A 30 -1.66 0.40 -1.41
C PHE A 30 -2.71 0.87 -2.42
N ILE A 31 -3.95 1.13 -1.99
CA ILE A 31 -5.03 1.49 -2.92
C ILE A 31 -4.72 2.77 -3.70
N ALA A 32 -4.12 3.78 -3.05
CA ALA A 32 -3.76 5.04 -3.69
C ALA A 32 -2.62 4.88 -4.71
N ARG A 33 -1.62 4.04 -4.43
CA ARG A 33 -0.54 3.74 -5.37
C ARG A 33 -1.05 2.93 -6.55
N THR A 34 -1.81 1.87 -6.29
CA THR A 34 -2.31 0.96 -7.32
C THR A 34 -3.28 1.64 -8.27
N SER A 35 -4.14 2.55 -7.77
CA SER A 35 -5.03 3.34 -8.63
C SER A 35 -4.27 4.28 -9.57
N ARG A 36 -3.08 4.74 -9.19
CA ARG A 36 -2.23 5.60 -10.04
C ARG A 36 -1.46 4.79 -11.08
N ILE A 37 -0.92 3.64 -10.71
CA ILE A 37 -0.06 2.83 -11.60
C ILE A 37 -0.89 1.96 -12.55
N TYR A 38 -2.02 1.42 -12.08
CA TYR A 38 -2.85 0.46 -12.81
C TYR A 38 -4.31 0.91 -12.89
N PRO A 39 -4.60 2.14 -13.38
CA PRO A 39 -5.90 2.77 -13.23
C PRO A 39 -7.06 1.97 -13.82
N ASN A 40 -6.82 1.25 -14.91
CA ASN A 40 -7.84 0.53 -15.69
C ASN A 40 -7.88 -0.98 -15.41
N LEU A 41 -6.94 -1.52 -14.63
CA LEU A 41 -6.98 -2.94 -14.29
C LEU A 41 -8.14 -3.21 -13.31
N THR A 42 -8.79 -4.37 -13.47
CA THR A 42 -9.88 -4.78 -12.59
C THR A 42 -9.36 -5.02 -11.17
N ALA A 43 -9.94 -4.35 -10.20
CA ALA A 43 -9.61 -4.43 -8.78
C ALA A 43 -10.59 -5.31 -7.99
N VAL A 44 -11.88 -5.22 -8.33
CA VAL A 44 -12.96 -5.93 -7.62
C VAL A 44 -13.89 -6.58 -8.64
N VAL A 45 -14.27 -7.83 -8.38
CA VAL A 45 -15.31 -8.57 -9.12
C VAL A 45 -16.36 -9.04 -8.11
N HIS A 46 -17.61 -8.66 -8.33
CA HIS A 46 -18.74 -9.07 -7.51
C HIS A 46 -19.97 -9.35 -8.39
N GLY A 47 -20.20 -10.63 -8.69
CA GLY A 47 -21.15 -11.03 -9.73
C GLY A 47 -20.77 -10.39 -11.06
N ASP A 48 -21.75 -9.76 -11.72
CA ASP A 48 -21.54 -9.05 -12.99
C ASP A 48 -20.83 -7.70 -12.82
N ARG A 49 -20.72 -7.19 -11.59
CA ARG A 49 -20.08 -5.89 -11.33
C ARG A 49 -18.57 -6.06 -11.28
N LYS A 50 -17.88 -5.21 -12.04
CA LYS A 50 -16.43 -5.07 -12.00
C LYS A 50 -16.09 -3.61 -11.76
N TYR A 51 -15.09 -3.37 -10.93
CA TYR A 51 -14.52 -2.04 -10.72
C TYR A 51 -13.04 -2.07 -11.03
N SER A 52 -12.57 -1.05 -11.73
CA SER A 52 -11.16 -0.73 -11.90
C SER A 52 -10.54 -0.22 -10.59
N TRP A 53 -9.21 -0.14 -10.53
CA TRP A 53 -8.53 0.45 -9.39
C TRP A 53 -8.86 1.93 -9.19
N THR A 54 -9.08 2.69 -10.27
CA THR A 54 -9.52 4.09 -10.19
C THR A 54 -10.90 4.20 -9.53
N GLU A 55 -11.88 3.42 -10.02
CA GLU A 55 -13.24 3.44 -9.48
C GLU A 55 -13.27 3.01 -8.01
N THR A 56 -12.51 1.97 -7.66
CA THR A 56 -12.41 1.49 -6.28
C THR A 56 -11.87 2.58 -5.35
N TYR A 57 -10.81 3.28 -5.76
CA TYR A 57 -10.22 4.37 -4.99
C TYR A 57 -11.18 5.56 -4.83
N GLU A 58 -11.82 6.00 -5.91
CA GLU A 58 -12.77 7.11 -5.86
C GLU A 58 -13.97 6.81 -4.96
N ARG A 59 -14.54 5.60 -5.06
CA ARG A 59 -15.66 5.17 -4.23
C ARG A 59 -15.29 5.14 -2.75
N ALA A 60 -14.12 4.60 -2.41
CA ALA A 60 -13.61 4.60 -1.05
C ALA A 60 -13.42 6.04 -0.51
N ARG A 61 -12.90 6.95 -1.32
CA ARG A 61 -12.74 8.37 -0.97
C ARG A 61 -14.07 9.09 -0.76
N ARG A 62 -15.08 8.83 -1.59
CA ARG A 62 -16.44 9.39 -1.43
C ARG A 62 -17.07 8.92 -0.12
N LEU A 63 -16.96 7.63 0.21
CA LEU A 63 -17.42 7.09 1.48
C LEU A 63 -16.68 7.74 2.67
N ALA A 64 -15.35 7.81 2.61
CA ALA A 64 -14.55 8.43 3.66
C ALA A 64 -14.92 9.91 3.89
N SER A 65 -15.19 10.66 2.82
CA SER A 65 -15.67 12.05 2.90
C SER A 65 -17.02 12.15 3.63
N SER A 66 -17.96 11.27 3.31
CA SER A 66 -19.27 11.21 3.97
C SER A 66 -19.17 10.85 5.45
N LEU A 67 -18.33 9.86 5.80
CA LEU A 67 -18.08 9.49 7.19
C LEU A 67 -17.46 10.64 7.99
N LYS A 68 -16.49 11.35 7.39
CA LYS A 68 -15.90 12.55 8.00
C LYS A 68 -16.96 13.64 8.22
N ALA A 69 -17.85 13.87 7.25
CA ALA A 69 -18.93 14.84 7.37
C ALA A 69 -19.94 14.46 8.48
N LYS A 70 -20.12 13.16 8.74
CA LYS A 70 -20.92 12.65 9.87
C LYS A 70 -20.20 12.67 11.22
N GLY A 71 -18.97 13.18 11.28
CA GLY A 71 -18.22 13.34 12.53
C GLY A 71 -17.43 12.12 12.97
N VAL A 72 -17.30 11.09 12.13
CA VAL A 72 -16.49 9.89 12.44
C VAL A 72 -15.01 10.26 12.53
N ARG A 73 -14.33 9.80 13.59
CA ARG A 73 -12.93 10.07 13.90
C ARG A 73 -12.10 8.79 13.91
N LYS A 74 -10.78 8.98 13.90
CA LYS A 74 -9.83 7.88 14.06
C LYS A 74 -10.05 7.21 15.42
N GLY A 75 -10.28 5.90 15.41
CA GLY A 75 -10.48 5.09 16.62
C GLY A 75 -11.95 4.77 16.94
N ASP A 76 -12.89 5.45 16.28
CA ASP A 76 -14.32 5.14 16.39
C ASP A 76 -14.60 3.74 15.80
N LYS A 77 -15.51 3.00 16.44
CA LYS A 77 -15.88 1.62 16.07
C LYS A 77 -17.36 1.53 15.71
#